data_AF-A0A7C3CXY9-F1
#
_entry.id   AF-A0A7C3CXY9-F1
#
_cell.length_a   1.000
_cell.length_b   1.000
_cell.length_c   1.000
_cell.angle_alpha   90.00
_cell.angle_beta   90.00
_cell.angle_gamma   90.00
#
_symmetry.space_group_name_H-M   'P 1'
#
loop_
_entity.id
_entity.type
_entity.pdbx_description
1 polymer ?
#
loop_
_entity_poly.entity_id
_entity_poly.type
_entity_poly.pdbx_seq_one_letter_code
_entity_poly.pdbx_strand_id
1 'polypeptide(L)'
;MMDVGRHPNIELLTYAEVEDISGYVGNFKVRVRKKARYVIEDECTACGDCAVVCPVVVPDEYQMGLGSRHAVYIPFPQAVPSAYVVNAEECMGQNPIACGKCIEACEKNCIDFDMEDELLDLEVGAVIVATGMDVYDPTALDEYGYTRFPNVITSMEFERLISTGGPLEGHLARPGDLTRPKRIGFVQCVGSRTQDPERGNPYCSNICCMNTVKAAQYLKDNYPDSEVSVFYMDLRAFGKGFEELLMRSRSSGVRYIRGLPGEVREDPATGNLRLTVENTTANRLEQHEVDMLVLAVGATPATDTETIRRMVSLSKAPSGFLKEAHAKLRPVDTPTKGVFIAGAAESPKDVRESVTQASAAASHVNILLNKGDLRVEAITAVVDEDLCKKCG
;
A
#
# COMPACT_ATOMS: atom_id res chain seq x y z
N MET A 1 3.48 14.33 -6.86
CA MET A 1 1.99 14.37 -6.91
C MET A 1 1.52 15.65 -7.58
N MET A 2 1.87 16.83 -7.04
CA MET A 2 1.49 18.12 -7.63
C MET A 2 1.90 18.28 -9.10
N ASP A 3 3.13 17.89 -9.47
CA ASP A 3 3.60 17.97 -10.86
C ASP A 3 2.75 17.13 -11.81
N VAL A 4 2.41 15.89 -11.41
CA VAL A 4 1.56 14.99 -12.20
C VAL A 4 0.16 15.57 -12.38
N GLY A 5 -0.44 16.13 -11.31
CA GLY A 5 -1.77 16.74 -11.35
C GLY A 5 -1.87 18.04 -12.17
N ARG A 6 -0.76 18.60 -12.66
CA ARG A 6 -0.73 19.84 -13.47
C ARG A 6 0.02 19.67 -14.79
N HIS A 7 0.43 18.46 -15.14
CA HIS A 7 1.27 18.24 -16.30
C HIS A 7 0.44 18.30 -17.59
N PRO A 8 0.83 19.08 -18.62
CA PRO A 8 0.01 19.29 -19.81
C PRO A 8 -0.18 18.04 -20.68
N ASN A 9 0.69 17.04 -20.53
CA ASN A 9 0.62 15.76 -21.26
C ASN A 9 0.23 14.58 -20.37
N ILE A 10 -0.28 14.82 -19.15
CA ILE A 10 -0.78 13.75 -18.29
C ILE A 10 -2.21 14.09 -17.89
N GLU A 11 -3.13 13.22 -18.28
CA GLU A 11 -4.48 13.23 -17.76
C GLU A 11 -4.53 12.36 -16.50
N LEU A 12 -4.82 12.99 -15.36
CA LEU A 12 -4.90 12.31 -14.08
C LEU A 12 -6.35 11.99 -13.73
N LEU A 13 -6.75 10.73 -13.95
CA LEU A 13 -8.05 10.21 -13.53
C LEU A 13 -7.93 9.65 -12.11
N THR A 14 -8.50 10.36 -11.14
CA THR A 14 -8.53 9.95 -9.73
C THR A 14 -9.91 9.44 -9.34
N TYR A 15 -9.97 8.59 -8.31
CA TYR A 15 -11.21 7.90 -7.91
C TYR A 15 -11.86 7.18 -9.10
N ALA A 16 -11.02 6.52 -9.91
CA ALA A 16 -11.39 5.86 -11.14
C ALA A 16 -10.71 4.49 -11.21
N GLU A 17 -11.39 3.53 -11.82
CA GLU A 17 -10.93 2.15 -11.96
C GLU A 17 -11.06 1.70 -13.41
N VAL A 18 -10.10 0.90 -13.87
CA VAL A 18 -10.17 0.29 -15.21
C VAL A 18 -11.14 -0.89 -15.14
N GLU A 19 -12.14 -0.91 -16.01
CA GLU A 19 -13.15 -1.99 -16.09
C GLU A 19 -12.81 -3.03 -17.15
N ASP A 20 -12.25 -2.60 -18.28
CA ASP A 20 -11.93 -3.47 -19.39
C ASP A 20 -10.70 -2.95 -20.15
N ILE A 21 -9.87 -3.90 -20.62
CA ILE A 21 -8.78 -3.63 -21.54
C ILE A 21 -8.88 -4.65 -22.67
N SER A 22 -9.10 -4.16 -23.88
CA SER A 22 -9.16 -4.98 -25.09
C SER A 22 -8.22 -4.45 -26.17
N GLY A 23 -8.01 -5.23 -27.23
CA GLY A 23 -7.11 -4.90 -28.31
C GLY A 23 -5.70 -5.47 -28.12
N TYR A 24 -4.71 -4.82 -28.74
CA TYR A 24 -3.34 -5.30 -28.79
C TYR A 24 -2.36 -4.12 -28.82
N VAL A 25 -1.06 -4.43 -28.72
CA VAL A 25 0.02 -3.44 -28.71
C VAL A 25 -0.18 -2.34 -29.76
N GLY A 26 -0.12 -1.08 -29.32
CA GLY A 26 -0.36 0.10 -30.16
C GLY A 26 -1.83 0.48 -30.37
N ASN A 27 -2.78 -0.40 -30.07
CA ASN A 27 -4.21 -0.25 -30.36
C ASN A 27 -5.08 -0.83 -29.22
N PHE A 28 -4.78 -0.47 -27.97
CA PHE A 28 -5.61 -0.87 -26.84
C PHE A 28 -6.82 0.06 -26.72
N LYS A 29 -7.96 -0.53 -26.38
CA LYS A 29 -9.17 0.18 -25.96
C LYS A 29 -9.37 -0.10 -24.48
N VAL A 30 -9.38 0.96 -23.68
CA VAL A 30 -9.45 0.89 -22.22
C VAL A 30 -10.73 1.58 -21.78
N ARG A 31 -11.58 0.84 -21.06
CA ARG A 31 -12.74 1.43 -20.40
C ARG A 31 -12.41 1.75 -18.96
N VAL A 32 -12.62 3.00 -18.57
CA VAL A 32 -12.38 3.50 -17.21
C VAL A 32 -13.71 3.97 -16.62
N ARG A 33 -14.06 3.45 -15.45
CA ARG A 33 -15.15 3.98 -14.62
C ARG A 33 -14.58 5.04 -13.69
N LYS A 34 -14.93 6.29 -13.92
CA LYS A 34 -14.69 7.38 -12.96
C LYS A 34 -15.87 7.40 -11.99
N LYS A 35 -15.61 7.04 -10.72
CA LYS A 35 -16.65 6.94 -9.71
C LYS A 35 -17.18 8.32 -9.35
N ALA A 36 -18.49 8.42 -9.09
CA ALA A 36 -19.11 9.64 -8.61
C ALA A 36 -18.49 10.05 -7.26
N ARG A 37 -17.79 11.20 -7.25
CA ARG A 37 -17.25 11.77 -6.01
C ARG A 37 -18.33 12.41 -5.13
N TYR A 38 -19.47 12.72 -5.74
CA TYR A 38 -20.52 13.61 -5.22
C TYR A 38 -20.03 15.00 -4.83
N VAL A 39 -18.84 15.37 -5.33
CA VAL A 39 -18.20 16.67 -5.13
C VAL A 39 -17.59 17.10 -6.46
N ILE A 40 -17.94 18.30 -6.90
CA ILE A 40 -17.38 18.92 -8.11
C ILE A 40 -15.95 19.37 -7.77
N GLU A 41 -14.97 18.67 -8.34
CA GLU A 41 -13.54 18.81 -8.00
C GLU A 41 -13.02 20.24 -8.23
N ASP A 42 -13.40 20.88 -9.33
CA ASP A 42 -12.91 22.21 -9.73
C ASP A 42 -13.45 23.36 -8.87
N GLU A 43 -14.61 23.16 -8.23
CA GLU A 43 -15.26 24.17 -7.38
C GLU A 43 -14.95 23.95 -5.89
N CYS A 44 -14.48 22.76 -5.52
CA CYS A 44 -14.16 22.43 -4.15
C CYS A 44 -12.90 23.18 -3.67
N THR A 45 -13.05 23.93 -2.57
CA THR A 45 -11.94 24.68 -1.95
C THR A 45 -11.22 23.90 -0.85
N ALA A 46 -11.66 22.67 -0.57
CA ALA A 46 -11.18 21.85 0.53
C ALA A 46 -11.15 22.56 1.91
N CYS A 47 -12.15 23.39 2.21
CA CYS A 47 -12.26 24.10 3.49
C CYS A 47 -12.55 23.19 4.69
N GLY A 48 -13.28 22.08 4.47
CA GLY A 48 -13.59 21.07 5.49
C GLY A 48 -14.88 21.28 6.28
N ASP A 49 -15.64 22.36 6.03
CA ASP A 49 -16.89 22.65 6.74
C ASP A 49 -17.92 21.52 6.60
N CYS A 50 -17.96 20.86 5.44
CA CYS A 50 -18.83 19.72 5.18
C CYS A 50 -18.54 18.50 6.07
N ALA A 51 -17.27 18.26 6.41
CA ALA A 51 -16.86 17.15 7.28
C ALA A 51 -17.27 17.40 8.73
N VAL A 52 -17.11 18.63 9.23
CA VAL A 52 -17.45 19.02 10.61
C VAL A 52 -18.93 18.78 10.93
N VAL A 53 -19.82 19.03 9.97
CA VAL A 53 -21.28 18.86 10.16
C VAL A 53 -21.77 17.44 9.90
N CYS A 54 -20.92 16.56 9.37
CA CYS A 54 -21.31 15.20 9.00
C CYS A 54 -21.53 14.34 10.26
N PRO A 55 -22.74 13.79 10.46
CA PRO A 55 -23.03 12.97 11.64
C PRO A 55 -22.45 11.54 11.56
N VAL A 56 -22.02 11.09 10.39
CA VAL A 56 -21.45 9.75 10.19
C VAL A 56 -20.00 9.76 10.64
N VAL A 57 -19.60 8.80 11.46
CA VAL A 57 -18.22 8.61 11.90
C VAL A 57 -17.86 7.14 11.69
N VAL A 58 -16.82 6.90 10.89
CA VAL A 58 -16.32 5.56 10.54
C VAL A 58 -14.81 5.49 10.80
N PRO A 59 -14.22 4.29 11.01
CA PRO A 59 -12.78 4.14 11.08
C PRO A 59 -12.09 4.63 9.80
N ASP A 60 -10.98 5.35 9.94
CA ASP A 60 -10.22 5.87 8.80
C ASP A 60 -9.22 4.83 8.30
N GLU A 61 -9.42 4.35 7.07
CA GLU A 61 -8.58 3.34 6.41
C GLU A 61 -7.16 3.86 6.17
N TYR A 62 -6.99 5.14 5.86
CA TYR A 62 -5.67 5.75 5.69
C TYR A 62 -4.88 5.77 7.01
N GLN A 63 -5.59 5.78 8.15
CA GLN A 63 -5.02 5.72 9.49
C GLN A 63 -4.99 4.29 10.06
N MET A 64 -5.21 3.26 9.24
CA MET A 64 -5.26 1.86 9.68
C MET A 64 -6.34 1.61 10.75
N GLY A 65 -7.43 2.38 10.76
CA GLY A 65 -8.49 2.29 11.77
C GLY A 65 -8.14 2.86 13.15
N LEU A 66 -6.95 3.45 13.32
CA LEU A 66 -6.52 4.10 14.57
C LEU A 66 -7.12 5.50 14.77
N GLY A 67 -7.73 6.04 13.73
CA GLY A 67 -8.48 7.30 13.76
C GLY A 67 -9.86 7.10 13.18
N SER A 68 -10.65 8.17 13.18
CA SER A 68 -11.95 8.20 12.55
C SER A 68 -12.02 9.29 11.49
N ARG A 69 -12.88 9.06 10.50
CA ARG A 69 -13.25 10.04 9.48
C ARG A 69 -14.76 10.09 9.33
N HIS A 70 -15.23 11.09 8.59
CA HIS A 70 -16.62 11.23 8.22
C HIS A 70 -16.91 10.60 6.85
N ALA A 71 -18.19 10.44 6.50
CA ALA A 71 -18.59 9.98 5.17
C ALA A 71 -18.17 10.96 4.07
N VAL A 72 -18.14 12.27 4.36
CA VAL A 72 -17.49 13.27 3.50
C VAL A 72 -16.10 13.58 4.04
N TYR A 73 -15.06 13.27 3.27
CA TYR A 73 -13.69 13.34 3.74
C TYR A 73 -12.69 13.66 2.61
N ILE A 74 -11.47 13.97 3.01
CA ILE A 74 -10.29 14.00 2.15
C ILE A 74 -9.32 12.94 2.69
N PRO A 75 -8.75 12.04 1.85
CA PRO A 75 -7.97 10.90 2.36
C PRO A 75 -6.80 11.31 3.25
N PHE A 76 -6.14 12.42 2.93
CA PHE A 76 -5.09 13.02 3.75
C PHE A 76 -4.88 14.49 3.40
N PRO A 77 -4.27 15.30 4.27
CA PRO A 77 -4.21 16.76 4.08
C PRO A 77 -3.51 17.25 2.80
N GLN A 78 -2.62 16.44 2.22
CA GLN A 78 -1.88 16.77 0.99
C GLN A 78 -2.38 15.96 -0.23
N ALA A 79 -3.61 15.46 -0.19
CA ALA A 79 -4.19 14.70 -1.30
C ALA A 79 -4.22 15.53 -2.59
N VAL A 80 -4.02 14.85 -3.72
CA VAL A 80 -4.10 15.42 -5.07
C VAL A 80 -5.08 14.57 -5.88
N PRO A 81 -6.17 15.14 -6.41
CA PRO A 81 -6.61 16.53 -6.27
C PRO A 81 -6.99 16.89 -4.83
N SER A 82 -6.87 18.18 -4.49
CA SER A 82 -7.25 18.71 -3.18
C SER A 82 -8.76 18.96 -3.14
N ALA A 83 -9.54 17.89 -3.18
CA ALA A 83 -10.99 17.91 -3.16
C ALA A 83 -11.53 16.82 -2.21
N TYR A 84 -12.69 17.09 -1.62
CA TYR A 84 -13.40 16.12 -0.80
C TYR A 84 -14.08 15.06 -1.67
N VAL A 85 -14.42 13.93 -1.05
CA VAL A 85 -15.26 12.88 -1.61
C VAL A 85 -16.33 12.52 -0.60
N VAL A 86 -17.55 12.21 -1.06
CA VAL A 86 -18.57 11.58 -0.22
C VAL A 86 -18.58 10.08 -0.52
N ASN A 87 -18.36 9.25 0.50
CA ASN A 87 -18.55 7.81 0.38
C ASN A 87 -20.06 7.49 0.46
N ALA A 88 -20.63 7.08 -0.67
CA ALA A 88 -22.04 6.70 -0.78
C ALA A 88 -22.44 5.55 0.13
N GLU A 89 -21.56 4.55 0.32
CA GLU A 89 -21.87 3.33 1.06
C GLU A 89 -22.06 3.59 2.57
N GLU A 90 -21.43 4.67 3.07
CA GLU A 90 -21.48 5.07 4.47
C GLU A 90 -22.45 6.24 4.71
N CYS A 91 -22.81 6.97 3.66
CA CYS A 91 -23.63 8.16 3.75
C CYS A 91 -25.08 7.80 4.09
N MET A 92 -25.64 8.45 5.12
CA MET A 92 -27.08 8.34 5.43
C MET A 92 -27.97 9.06 4.40
N GLY A 93 -27.39 9.94 3.58
CA GLY A 93 -28.09 10.76 2.61
C GLY A 93 -28.10 10.14 1.22
N GLN A 94 -28.61 8.91 1.06
CA GLN A 94 -28.92 8.37 -0.27
C GLN A 94 -30.37 7.91 -0.40
N ASN A 95 -30.99 8.47 -1.44
CA ASN A 95 -32.26 8.14 -2.08
C ASN A 95 -33.23 7.23 -1.29
N PRO A 96 -34.12 7.81 -0.45
CA PRO A 96 -34.32 9.24 -0.21
C PRO A 96 -33.24 9.85 0.69
N ILE A 97 -32.87 11.11 0.43
CA ILE A 97 -31.89 11.85 1.25
C ILE A 97 -32.40 11.94 2.70
N ALA A 98 -31.82 11.15 3.60
CA ALA A 98 -32.13 11.24 5.03
C ALA A 98 -31.31 12.34 5.74
N CYS A 99 -30.24 12.85 5.11
CA CYS A 99 -29.34 13.88 5.67
C CYS A 99 -28.75 14.76 4.56
N GLY A 100 -28.88 16.09 4.67
CA GLY A 100 -28.36 17.09 3.71
C GLY A 100 -27.40 18.13 4.30
N LYS A 101 -26.91 17.93 5.53
CA LYS A 101 -26.14 18.94 6.29
C LYS A 101 -24.87 19.41 5.57
N CYS A 102 -24.18 18.50 4.88
CA CYS A 102 -22.95 18.85 4.15
C CYS A 102 -23.22 19.79 2.98
N ILE A 103 -24.36 19.63 2.28
CA ILE A 103 -24.80 20.55 1.22
C ILE A 103 -25.08 21.93 1.82
N GLU A 104 -25.85 21.98 2.92
CA GLU A 104 -26.21 23.24 3.60
C GLU A 104 -24.98 24.01 4.09
N ALA A 105 -23.94 23.31 4.55
CA ALA A 105 -22.69 23.91 5.01
C ALA A 105 -21.73 24.30 3.87
N CYS A 106 -21.96 23.82 2.64
CA CYS A 106 -21.05 24.07 1.52
C CYS A 106 -21.36 25.41 0.84
N GLU A 107 -20.65 26.48 1.19
CA GLU A 107 -20.86 27.81 0.57
C GLU A 107 -20.66 27.82 -0.95
N LYS A 108 -19.81 26.94 -1.47
CA LYS A 108 -19.54 26.79 -2.92
C LYS A 108 -20.61 25.99 -3.65
N ASN A 109 -21.52 25.34 -2.94
CA ASN A 109 -22.52 24.43 -3.51
C ASN A 109 -21.91 23.38 -4.45
N CYS A 110 -20.73 22.86 -4.10
CA CYS A 110 -19.99 21.90 -4.93
C CYS A 110 -20.31 20.44 -4.58
N ILE A 111 -21.28 20.18 -3.70
CA ILE A 111 -21.72 18.82 -3.34
C ILE A 111 -22.98 18.49 -4.14
N ASP A 112 -22.94 17.39 -4.89
CA ASP A 112 -24.01 16.96 -5.78
C ASP A 112 -24.28 15.46 -5.60
N PHE A 113 -25.43 15.12 -5.00
CA PHE A 113 -25.84 13.73 -4.78
C PHE A 113 -26.44 13.05 -6.02
N ASP A 114 -26.78 13.81 -7.06
CA ASP A 114 -27.28 13.29 -8.32
C ASP A 114 -26.14 12.95 -9.30
N MET A 115 -24.87 13.16 -8.87
CA MET A 115 -23.69 12.76 -9.64
C MET A 115 -23.67 11.24 -9.86
N GLU A 116 -23.55 10.84 -11.12
CA GLU A 116 -23.42 9.44 -11.54
C GLU A 116 -21.98 9.10 -11.94
N ASP A 117 -21.67 7.81 -11.94
CA ASP A 117 -20.40 7.31 -12.47
C ASP A 117 -20.29 7.64 -13.96
N GLU A 118 -19.10 8.06 -14.38
CA GLU A 118 -18.78 8.32 -15.78
C GLU A 118 -17.96 7.16 -16.38
N LEU A 119 -18.38 6.67 -17.55
CA LEU A 119 -17.64 5.66 -18.31
C LEU A 119 -16.86 6.34 -19.43
N LEU A 120 -15.54 6.26 -19.36
CA LEU A 120 -14.61 6.83 -20.33
C LEU A 120 -14.01 5.69 -21.17
N ASP A 121 -14.14 5.79 -22.50
CA ASP A 121 -13.46 4.90 -23.44
C ASP A 121 -12.19 5.61 -23.98
N LEU A 122 -11.02 5.06 -23.67
CA LEU A 122 -9.71 5.60 -24.01
C LEU A 122 -8.98 4.70 -25.00
N GLU A 123 -8.34 5.29 -26.01
CA GLU A 123 -7.47 4.58 -26.94
C GLU A 123 -6.01 4.83 -26.55
N VAL A 124 -5.27 3.76 -26.24
CA VAL A 124 -3.87 3.85 -25.77
C VAL A 124 -2.95 2.88 -26.49
N GLY A 125 -1.70 3.28 -26.71
CA GLY A 125 -0.71 2.44 -27.38
C GLY A 125 0.00 1.43 -26.47
N ALA A 126 0.04 1.70 -25.16
CA ALA A 126 0.71 0.87 -24.17
C ALA A 126 0.06 1.01 -22.79
N VAL A 127 0.25 0.01 -21.94
CA VAL A 127 -0.26 -0.04 -20.57
C VAL A 127 0.90 -0.31 -19.61
N ILE A 128 0.99 0.45 -18.51
CA ILE A 128 1.93 0.17 -17.41
C ILE A 128 1.11 -0.17 -16.17
N VAL A 129 1.32 -1.36 -15.60
CA VAL A 129 0.68 -1.80 -14.37
C VAL A 129 1.58 -1.45 -13.18
N ALA A 130 1.12 -0.51 -12.35
CA ALA A 130 1.83 -0.01 -11.18
C ALA A 130 0.93 0.01 -9.93
N THR A 131 0.10 -1.03 -9.77
CA THR A 131 -0.91 -1.19 -8.70
C THR A 131 -0.34 -1.34 -7.29
N GLY A 132 0.98 -1.44 -7.15
CA GLY A 132 1.65 -1.48 -5.85
C GLY A 132 1.54 -2.82 -5.12
N MET A 133 1.47 -2.75 -3.80
CA MET A 133 1.43 -3.90 -2.88
C MET A 133 0.58 -3.54 -1.67
N ASP A 134 -0.01 -4.56 -1.05
CA ASP A 134 -0.65 -4.47 0.25
C ASP A 134 0.30 -4.93 1.36
N VAL A 135 -0.13 -4.79 2.61
CA VAL A 135 0.58 -5.30 3.78
C VAL A 135 -0.06 -6.58 4.29
N TYR A 136 0.78 -7.50 4.77
CA TYR A 136 0.33 -8.75 5.35
C TYR A 136 -0.48 -8.50 6.63
N ASP A 137 -1.64 -9.15 6.74
CA ASP A 137 -2.46 -9.17 7.95
C ASP A 137 -1.93 -10.24 8.94
N PRO A 138 -1.39 -9.84 10.11
CA PRO A 138 -0.83 -10.77 11.08
C PRO A 138 -1.87 -11.44 11.99
N THR A 139 -3.17 -11.30 11.72
CA THR A 139 -4.26 -11.91 12.51
C THR A 139 -4.11 -13.41 12.73
N ALA A 140 -3.59 -14.14 11.74
CA ALA A 140 -3.36 -15.59 11.85
C ALA A 140 -2.18 -15.97 12.79
N LEU A 141 -1.35 -15.01 13.20
CA LEU A 141 -0.18 -15.22 14.04
C LEU A 141 -0.51 -14.96 15.52
N ASP A 142 -1.34 -15.83 16.08
CA ASP A 142 -1.83 -15.71 17.46
C ASP A 142 -0.69 -15.61 18.48
N GLU A 143 0.46 -16.24 18.21
CA GLU A 143 1.63 -16.19 19.09
C GLU A 143 2.14 -14.77 19.37
N TYR A 144 1.87 -13.81 18.47
CA TYR A 144 2.22 -12.40 18.65
C TYR A 144 1.12 -11.59 19.33
N GLY A 145 -0.12 -12.11 19.38
CA GLY A 145 -1.22 -11.51 20.11
C GLY A 145 -1.79 -10.23 19.49
N TYR A 146 -1.63 -10.01 18.18
CA TYR A 146 -2.11 -8.82 17.46
C TYR A 146 -3.61 -8.54 17.68
N THR A 147 -4.45 -9.58 17.64
CA THR A 147 -5.90 -9.43 17.85
C THR A 147 -6.33 -9.37 19.32
N ARG A 148 -5.41 -9.61 20.26
CA ARG A 148 -5.71 -9.75 21.69
C ARG A 148 -5.20 -8.60 22.52
N PHE A 149 -4.03 -8.06 22.17
CA PHE A 149 -3.30 -7.10 22.99
C PHE A 149 -3.27 -5.75 22.29
N PRO A 150 -3.90 -4.70 22.85
CA PRO A 150 -3.98 -3.37 22.23
C PRO A 150 -2.62 -2.71 21.95
N ASN A 151 -1.57 -3.15 22.66
CA ASN A 151 -0.22 -2.60 22.53
C ASN A 151 0.67 -3.39 21.55
N VAL A 152 0.10 -4.37 20.84
CA VAL A 152 0.71 -5.04 19.68
C VAL A 152 0.14 -4.41 18.42
N ILE A 153 0.99 -3.75 17.65
CA ILE A 153 0.60 -3.04 16.42
C ILE A 153 1.45 -3.49 15.24
N THR A 154 0.99 -3.27 14.02
CA THR A 154 1.76 -3.44 12.79
C THR A 154 2.72 -2.27 12.56
N SER A 155 3.70 -2.48 11.70
CA SER A 155 4.58 -1.39 11.27
C SER A 155 3.84 -0.28 10.54
N MET A 156 2.74 -0.58 9.84
CA MET A 156 1.94 0.47 9.18
C MET A 156 1.18 1.33 10.17
N GLU A 157 0.56 0.70 11.16
CA GLU A 157 -0.06 1.39 12.30
C GLU A 157 0.96 2.28 13.03
N PHE A 158 2.16 1.76 13.29
CA PHE A 158 3.24 2.55 13.89
C PHE A 158 3.59 3.79 13.05
N GLU A 159 3.73 3.66 11.73
CA GLU A 159 3.99 4.80 10.83
C GLU A 159 2.85 5.83 10.90
N ARG A 160 1.59 5.39 11.02
CA ARG A 160 0.45 6.30 11.20
C ARG A 160 0.52 7.03 12.54
N LEU A 161 0.81 6.34 13.64
CA LEU A 161 0.92 6.95 14.97
C LEU A 161 1.99 8.04 15.03
N ILE A 162 3.16 7.81 14.43
CA ILE A 162 4.27 8.78 14.45
C ILE A 162 4.18 9.85 13.37
N SER A 163 3.22 9.75 12.45
CA SER A 163 3.03 10.73 11.37
C SER A 163 2.38 12.00 11.90
N THR A 164 2.85 13.17 11.45
CA THR A 164 2.24 14.47 11.77
C THR A 164 0.80 14.57 11.27
N GLY A 165 0.46 13.91 10.16
CA GLY A 165 -0.92 13.79 9.67
C GLY A 165 -1.64 12.54 10.19
N GLY A 166 -1.12 11.92 11.25
CA GLY A 166 -1.66 10.75 11.91
C GLY A 166 -2.67 11.07 13.02
N PRO A 167 -3.32 10.06 13.61
CA PRO A 167 -4.33 10.25 14.65
C PRO A 167 -3.77 10.87 15.95
N LEU A 168 -2.47 10.77 16.17
CA LEU A 168 -1.77 11.35 17.33
C LEU A 168 -0.93 12.58 16.97
N GLU A 169 -1.08 13.13 15.75
CA GLU A 169 -0.38 14.34 15.30
C GLU A 169 1.16 14.25 15.50
N GLY A 170 1.74 13.06 15.28
CA GLY A 170 3.17 12.79 15.44
C GLY A 170 3.63 12.41 16.85
N HIS A 171 2.73 12.38 17.83
CA HIS A 171 3.03 12.03 19.22
C HIS A 171 3.02 10.51 19.40
N LEU A 172 4.03 9.98 20.08
CA LEU A 172 4.13 8.55 20.34
C LEU A 172 3.35 8.17 21.61
N ALA A 173 2.29 7.39 21.44
CA ALA A 173 1.55 6.78 22.54
C ALA A 173 1.12 5.35 22.18
N ARG A 174 0.89 4.53 23.20
CA ARG A 174 0.34 3.18 23.01
C ARG A 174 -1.17 3.24 22.78
N PRO A 175 -1.74 2.42 21.88
CA PRO A 175 -3.18 2.43 21.64
C PRO A 175 -4.02 2.04 22.86
N GLY A 176 -3.51 1.15 23.73
CA GLY A 176 -4.30 0.61 24.84
C GLY A 176 -4.62 1.62 25.95
N ASP A 177 -3.75 2.60 26.19
CA ASP A 177 -3.88 3.54 27.31
C ASP A 177 -3.42 4.97 27.02
N LEU A 178 -3.00 5.26 25.78
CA LEU A 178 -2.47 6.54 25.33
C LEU A 178 -1.28 7.06 26.16
N THR A 179 -0.58 6.16 26.85
CA THR A 179 0.66 6.51 27.54
C THR A 179 1.86 6.39 26.59
N ARG A 180 2.92 7.16 26.87
CA ARG A 180 4.14 7.10 26.06
C ARG A 180 4.93 5.82 26.37
N PRO A 181 5.15 4.91 25.40
CA PRO A 181 6.00 3.74 25.61
C PRO A 181 7.47 4.16 25.74
N LYS A 182 8.15 3.62 26.75
CA LYS A 182 9.60 3.76 26.93
C LYS A 182 10.35 2.57 26.36
N ARG A 183 9.79 1.37 26.40
CA ARG A 183 10.37 0.14 25.87
C ARG A 183 9.58 -0.29 24.63
N ILE A 184 10.21 -0.26 23.46
CA ILE A 184 9.60 -0.63 22.18
C ILE A 184 10.32 -1.84 21.59
N GLY A 185 9.56 -2.89 21.30
CA GLY A 185 10.03 -4.06 20.56
C GLY A 185 9.62 -4.01 19.10
N PHE A 186 10.47 -4.49 18.19
CA PHE A 186 10.12 -4.75 16.80
C PHE A 186 10.36 -6.21 16.45
N VAL A 187 9.38 -6.89 15.86
CA VAL A 187 9.52 -8.27 15.37
C VAL A 187 9.66 -8.27 13.87
N GLN A 188 10.78 -8.81 13.36
CA GLN A 188 11.02 -8.91 11.92
C GLN A 188 10.30 -10.09 11.27
N CYS A 189 10.17 -10.02 9.95
CA CYS A 189 9.71 -11.12 9.10
C CYS A 189 8.28 -11.58 9.41
N VAL A 190 7.42 -10.72 9.96
CA VAL A 190 6.01 -11.07 10.21
C VAL A 190 5.30 -11.25 8.86
N GLY A 191 4.79 -12.46 8.58
CA GLY A 191 4.19 -12.80 7.29
C GLY A 191 5.17 -13.02 6.14
N SER A 192 6.49 -13.06 6.40
CA SER A 192 7.54 -13.23 5.39
C SER A 192 8.55 -14.28 5.81
N ARG A 193 9.15 -14.96 4.83
CA ARG A 193 10.06 -16.10 5.06
C ARG A 193 9.42 -17.21 5.89
N THR A 194 8.10 -17.37 5.77
CA THR A 194 7.29 -18.41 6.39
C THR A 194 6.90 -19.43 5.32
N GLN A 195 7.19 -20.71 5.56
CA GLN A 195 6.86 -21.77 4.59
C GLN A 195 5.39 -22.20 4.64
N ASP A 196 4.77 -22.03 5.80
CA ASP A 196 3.35 -22.30 5.99
C ASP A 196 2.52 -21.20 5.32
N PRO A 197 1.76 -21.54 4.26
CA PRO A 197 0.98 -20.56 3.49
C PRO A 197 -0.20 -19.97 4.28
N GLU A 198 -0.65 -20.61 5.37
CA GLU A 198 -1.69 -20.05 6.24
C GLU A 198 -1.13 -18.96 7.18
N ARG A 199 0.20 -18.91 7.33
CA ARG A 199 0.90 -18.04 8.29
C ARG A 199 1.81 -17.00 7.64
N GLY A 200 1.91 -17.00 6.31
CA GLY A 200 2.69 -16.01 5.59
C GLY A 200 3.25 -16.51 4.28
N ASN A 201 4.34 -15.88 3.86
CA ASN A 201 4.88 -16.05 2.53
C ASN A 201 6.32 -16.57 2.55
N PRO A 202 6.73 -17.44 1.59
CA PRO A 202 8.07 -18.03 1.59
C PRO A 202 9.16 -17.04 1.17
N TYR A 203 8.80 -15.88 0.62
CA TYR A 203 9.74 -14.85 0.17
C TYR A 203 10.04 -13.80 1.25
N CYS A 204 11.08 -13.01 1.01
CA CYS A 204 11.40 -11.85 1.81
C CYS A 204 10.72 -10.61 1.24
N SER A 205 10.11 -9.79 2.10
CA SER A 205 9.43 -8.55 1.70
C SER A 205 10.36 -7.37 1.44
N ASN A 206 11.69 -7.58 1.43
CA ASN A 206 12.73 -6.60 1.06
C ASN A 206 12.87 -5.39 2.03
N ILE A 207 11.78 -4.69 2.33
CA ILE A 207 11.74 -3.37 2.97
C ILE A 207 11.65 -3.40 4.50
N CYS A 208 11.12 -4.48 5.10
CA CYS A 208 10.75 -4.50 6.51
C CYS A 208 11.93 -4.24 7.46
N CYS A 209 13.10 -4.81 7.19
CA CYS A 209 14.31 -4.54 7.98
C CYS A 209 14.66 -3.05 8.00
N MET A 210 14.65 -2.39 6.83
CA MET A 210 15.07 -0.99 6.72
C MET A 210 14.02 -0.02 7.23
N ASN A 211 12.72 -0.33 7.07
CA ASN A 211 11.65 0.43 7.71
C ASN A 211 11.77 0.36 9.24
N THR A 212 12.11 -0.79 9.82
CA THR A 212 12.38 -0.89 11.25
C THR A 212 13.63 -0.12 11.67
N VAL A 213 14.73 -0.18 10.90
CA VAL A 213 15.93 0.60 11.21
C VAL A 213 15.63 2.10 11.19
N LYS A 214 14.84 2.57 10.20
CA LYS A 214 14.35 3.94 10.11
C LYS A 214 13.51 4.30 11.35
N ALA A 215 12.52 3.49 11.68
CA ALA A 215 11.65 3.68 12.85
C ALA A 215 12.45 3.72 14.15
N ALA A 216 13.41 2.80 14.34
CA ALA A 216 14.27 2.75 15.51
C ALA A 216 15.15 4.01 15.62
N GLN A 217 15.75 4.46 14.51
CA GLN A 217 16.51 5.71 14.50
C GLN A 217 15.62 6.92 14.80
N TYR A 218 14.42 6.98 14.21
CA TYR A 218 13.45 8.04 14.50
C TYR A 218 13.11 8.11 15.99
N LEU A 219 12.88 6.95 16.63
CA LEU A 219 12.65 6.86 18.06
C LEU A 219 13.87 7.37 18.85
N LYS A 220 15.10 7.04 18.45
CA LYS A 220 16.30 7.55 19.14
C LYS A 220 16.51 9.04 18.96
N ASP A 221 16.17 9.60 17.80
CA ASP A 221 16.34 11.02 17.51
C ASP A 221 15.29 11.88 18.23
N ASN A 222 14.04 11.42 18.34
CA ASN A 222 12.92 12.20 18.92
C ASN A 222 12.59 11.81 20.38
N TYR A 223 12.93 10.59 20.78
CA TYR A 223 12.65 10.02 22.10
C TYR A 223 13.91 9.33 22.67
N PRO A 224 14.97 10.09 23.02
CA PRO A 224 16.30 9.52 23.31
C PRO A 224 16.35 8.56 24.50
N ASP A 225 15.43 8.71 25.46
CA ASP A 225 15.25 7.84 26.62
C ASP A 225 14.53 6.51 26.30
N SER A 226 14.07 6.33 25.06
CA SER A 226 13.45 5.07 24.63
C SER A 226 14.45 3.92 24.54
N GLU A 227 14.05 2.76 25.02
CA GLU A 227 14.74 1.49 24.84
C GLU A 227 14.13 0.73 23.67
N VAL A 228 14.89 0.62 22.58
CA VAL A 228 14.42 -0.05 21.36
C VAL A 228 15.14 -1.38 21.19
N SER A 229 14.36 -2.45 20.98
CA SER A 229 14.89 -3.79 20.72
C SER A 229 14.28 -4.36 19.43
N VAL A 230 15.12 -4.89 18.54
CA VAL A 230 14.73 -5.47 17.26
C VAL A 230 15.04 -6.95 17.27
N PHE A 231 14.00 -7.79 17.15
CA PHE A 231 14.05 -9.24 17.12
C PHE A 231 14.07 -9.72 15.68
N TYR A 232 15.16 -10.39 15.26
CA TYR A 232 15.42 -10.67 13.85
C TYR A 232 16.07 -12.02 13.59
N MET A 233 15.99 -12.50 12.34
CA MET A 233 16.77 -13.64 11.85
C MET A 233 18.07 -13.19 11.17
N ASP A 234 17.91 -12.37 10.13
CA ASP A 234 19.00 -11.72 9.39
C ASP A 234 18.62 -10.25 9.13
N LEU A 235 19.59 -9.33 9.24
CA LEU A 235 19.39 -7.92 8.87
C LEU A 235 19.79 -7.74 7.40
N ARG A 236 18.85 -7.28 6.57
CA ARG A 236 19.03 -7.12 5.12
C ARG A 236 19.17 -5.65 4.72
N ALA A 237 20.32 -5.07 5.04
CA ALA A 237 20.67 -3.67 4.75
C ALA A 237 21.51 -3.54 3.46
N PHE A 238 20.97 -3.97 2.31
CA PHE A 238 21.75 -4.18 1.08
C PHE A 238 21.83 -2.98 0.12
N GLY A 239 21.05 -1.93 0.33
CA GLY A 239 21.06 -0.71 -0.49
C GLY A 239 22.20 0.25 -0.14
N LYS A 240 22.53 1.17 -1.06
CA LYS A 240 23.53 2.22 -0.79
C LYS A 240 23.10 3.09 0.41
N GLY A 241 23.93 3.13 1.45
CA GLY A 241 23.68 3.87 2.68
C GLY A 241 22.93 3.08 3.77
N PHE A 242 22.50 1.85 3.48
CA PHE A 242 21.63 1.09 4.40
C PHE A 242 22.42 0.51 5.56
N GLU A 243 23.62 -0.01 5.30
CA GLU A 243 24.50 -0.52 6.35
C GLU A 243 24.96 0.62 7.28
N GLU A 244 25.27 1.79 6.72
CA GLU A 244 25.64 2.97 7.49
C GLU A 244 24.49 3.45 8.40
N LEU A 245 23.25 3.41 7.90
CA LEU A 245 22.07 3.72 8.71
C LEU A 245 21.85 2.68 9.82
N LEU A 246 22.03 1.39 9.53
CA LEU A 246 21.98 0.33 10.53
C LEU A 246 23.05 0.54 11.62
N MET A 247 24.28 0.86 11.24
CA MET A 247 25.37 1.14 12.18
C MET A 247 25.10 2.39 13.03
N ARG A 248 24.49 3.44 12.45
CA ARG A 248 24.04 4.62 13.19
C ARG A 248 22.98 4.26 14.23
N SER A 249 21.99 3.46 13.85
CA SER A 249 20.94 2.98 14.77
C SER A 249 21.54 2.19 15.94
N ARG A 250 22.46 1.26 15.64
CA ARG A 250 23.21 0.51 16.67
C ARG A 250 24.00 1.43 17.61
N SER A 251 24.71 2.41 17.05
CA SER A 251 25.51 3.38 17.82
C SER A 251 24.63 4.28 18.69
N SER A 252 23.37 4.49 18.30
CA SER A 252 22.35 5.21 19.08
C SER A 252 21.72 4.35 20.20
N GLY A 253 22.25 3.14 20.45
CA GLY A 253 21.82 2.26 21.53
C GLY A 253 20.60 1.40 21.22
N VAL A 254 20.25 1.20 19.94
CA VAL A 254 19.24 0.21 19.54
C VAL A 254 19.82 -1.20 19.67
N ARG A 255 19.09 -2.09 20.35
CA ARG A 255 19.51 -3.48 20.57
C ARG A 255 18.97 -4.36 19.44
N TYR A 256 19.85 -5.13 18.81
CA TYR A 256 19.47 -6.11 17.78
C TYR A 256 19.71 -7.50 18.35
N ILE A 257 18.63 -8.29 18.47
CA ILE A 257 18.62 -9.60 19.12
C ILE A 257 18.27 -10.65 18.05
N ARG A 258 19.19 -11.59 17.84
CA ARG A 258 19.04 -12.62 16.81
C ARG A 258 18.17 -13.77 17.33
N GLY A 259 16.87 -13.64 17.14
CA GLY A 259 15.84 -14.59 17.53
C GLY A 259 14.47 -13.95 17.32
N LEU A 260 13.50 -14.74 16.87
CA LEU A 260 12.10 -14.29 16.84
C LEU A 260 11.41 -14.73 18.14
N PRO A 261 10.46 -13.92 18.67
CA PRO A 261 9.67 -14.34 19.83
C PRO A 261 8.85 -15.60 19.50
N GLY A 262 8.91 -16.60 20.37
CA GLY A 262 8.06 -17.79 20.24
C GLY A 262 6.67 -17.59 20.84
N GLU A 263 6.53 -16.65 21.78
CA GLU A 263 5.27 -16.31 22.45
C GLU A 263 5.34 -14.88 23.00
N VAL A 264 4.23 -14.16 22.89
CA VAL A 264 3.98 -12.87 23.53
C VAL A 264 2.86 -13.04 24.56
N ARG A 265 3.08 -12.54 25.78
CA ARG A 265 2.07 -12.49 26.85
C ARG A 265 1.90 -11.07 27.36
N GLU A 266 0.67 -10.66 27.60
CA GLU A 266 0.37 -9.39 28.26
C GLU A 266 0.31 -9.55 29.78
N ASP A 267 0.82 -8.56 30.51
CA ASP A 267 0.53 -8.37 31.93
C ASP A 267 -0.79 -7.60 32.08
N PRO A 268 -1.87 -8.22 32.59
CA PRO A 268 -3.19 -7.58 32.68
C PRO A 268 -3.23 -6.33 33.58
N ALA A 269 -2.26 -6.17 34.49
CA ALA A 269 -2.22 -5.02 35.38
C ALA A 269 -1.64 -3.76 34.71
N THR A 270 -0.76 -3.94 33.73
CA THR A 270 0.03 -2.85 33.12
C THR A 270 -0.17 -2.72 31.61
N GLY A 271 -0.73 -3.74 30.95
CA GLY A 271 -0.77 -3.85 29.50
C GLY A 271 0.62 -4.02 28.86
N ASN A 272 1.66 -4.27 29.64
CA ASN A 272 3.01 -4.51 29.12
C ASN A 272 3.11 -5.91 28.53
N LEU A 273 4.00 -6.06 27.56
CA LEU A 273 4.15 -7.27 26.78
C LEU A 273 5.47 -7.96 27.15
N ARG A 274 5.39 -9.24 27.53
CA ARG A 274 6.53 -10.10 27.80
C ARG A 274 6.75 -11.04 26.61
N LEU A 275 7.95 -10.99 26.06
CA LEU A 275 8.37 -11.78 24.92
C LEU A 275 9.35 -12.85 25.39
N THR A 276 9.12 -14.09 24.98
CA THR A 276 10.09 -15.18 25.16
C THR A 276 10.82 -15.42 23.84
N VAL A 277 12.13 -15.18 23.84
CA VAL A 277 12.97 -15.20 22.63
C VAL A 277 14.14 -16.16 22.81
N GLU A 278 14.35 -17.05 21.84
CA GLU A 278 15.60 -17.80 21.76
C GLU A 278 16.68 -16.92 21.10
N ASN A 279 17.59 -16.37 21.91
CA ASN A 279 18.72 -15.62 21.40
C ASN A 279 19.77 -16.58 20.86
N THR A 280 19.73 -16.81 19.55
CA THR A 280 20.61 -17.75 18.84
C THR A 280 22.08 -17.34 18.87
N THR A 281 22.39 -16.06 19.10
CA THR A 281 23.78 -15.58 19.25
C THR A 281 24.34 -15.94 20.64
N ALA A 282 23.52 -15.79 21.68
CA ALA A 282 23.90 -16.11 23.06
C ALA A 282 23.60 -17.57 23.45
N ASN A 283 22.93 -18.32 22.58
CA ASN A 283 22.46 -19.70 22.79
C ASN A 283 21.70 -19.86 24.12
N ARG A 284 20.75 -18.95 24.40
CA ARG A 284 19.93 -18.97 25.61
C ARG A 284 18.54 -18.40 25.35
N LEU A 285 17.59 -18.83 26.17
CA LEU A 285 16.26 -18.23 26.23
C LEU A 285 16.32 -16.93 27.04
N GLU A 286 15.80 -15.85 26.48
CA GLU A 286 15.72 -14.53 27.08
C GLU A 286 14.25 -14.11 27.22
N GLN A 287 13.93 -13.40 28.30
CA GLN A 287 12.65 -12.74 28.47
C GLN A 287 12.86 -11.23 28.36
N HIS A 288 12.04 -10.59 27.52
CA HIS A 288 12.05 -9.14 27.35
C HIS A 288 10.68 -8.59 27.69
N GLU A 289 10.63 -7.50 28.43
CA GLU A 289 9.41 -6.74 28.67
C GLU A 289 9.46 -5.46 27.84
N VAL A 290 8.40 -5.20 27.08
CA VAL A 290 8.22 -3.99 26.29
C VAL A 290 6.86 -3.37 26.60
N ASP A 291 6.79 -2.07 26.48
CA ASP A 291 5.54 -1.35 26.66
C ASP A 291 4.72 -1.46 25.35
N MET A 292 5.37 -1.44 24.19
CA MET A 292 4.71 -1.59 22.88
C MET A 292 5.50 -2.54 21.98
N LEU A 293 4.79 -3.39 21.23
CA LEU A 293 5.38 -4.32 20.27
C LEU A 293 4.92 -3.98 18.85
N VAL A 294 5.86 -3.79 17.95
CA VAL A 294 5.61 -3.49 16.54
C VAL A 294 5.95 -4.70 15.68
N LEU A 295 4.97 -5.22 14.96
CA LEU A 295 5.10 -6.31 14.01
C LEU A 295 5.51 -5.74 12.66
N ALA A 296 6.76 -5.99 12.22
CA ALA A 296 7.23 -5.57 10.91
C ALA A 296 6.64 -6.50 9.84
N VAL A 297 5.42 -6.17 9.43
CA VAL A 297 4.60 -6.94 8.48
C VAL A 297 5.22 -6.93 7.08
N GLY A 298 5.07 -8.07 6.40
CA GLY A 298 5.49 -8.26 5.02
C GLY A 298 4.61 -7.53 4.02
N ALA A 299 5.03 -7.57 2.77
CA ALA A 299 4.27 -7.10 1.62
C ALA A 299 3.58 -8.28 0.93
N THR A 300 2.37 -8.06 0.46
CA THR A 300 1.58 -8.98 -0.36
C THR A 300 1.18 -8.29 -1.66
N PRO A 301 0.85 -9.02 -2.74
CA PRO A 301 0.30 -8.39 -3.95
C PRO A 301 -0.94 -7.56 -3.59
N ALA A 302 -1.09 -6.38 -4.20
CA ALA A 302 -2.27 -5.55 -3.95
C ALA A 302 -3.53 -6.26 -4.42
N THR A 303 -4.59 -6.19 -3.62
CA THR A 303 -5.85 -6.93 -3.80
C THR A 303 -6.43 -6.75 -5.20
N ASP A 304 -6.44 -5.52 -5.71
CA ASP A 304 -7.01 -5.17 -7.02
C ASP A 304 -6.14 -5.58 -8.22
N THR A 305 -4.90 -6.00 -7.97
CA THR A 305 -3.97 -6.41 -9.02
C THR A 305 -4.48 -7.64 -9.79
N GLU A 306 -5.22 -8.54 -9.14
CA GLU A 306 -5.73 -9.75 -9.80
C GLU A 306 -6.76 -9.42 -10.89
N THR A 307 -7.59 -8.39 -10.67
CA THR A 307 -8.57 -7.93 -11.67
C THR A 307 -7.85 -7.39 -12.91
N ILE A 308 -6.90 -6.46 -12.71
CA ILE A 308 -6.08 -5.91 -13.80
C ILE A 308 -5.28 -7.01 -14.52
N ARG A 309 -4.67 -7.93 -13.77
CA ARG A 309 -3.91 -9.06 -14.33
C ARG A 309 -4.72 -9.86 -15.34
N ARG A 310 -6.00 -10.11 -15.05
CA ARG A 310 -6.90 -10.86 -15.94
C ARG A 310 -7.19 -10.09 -17.23
N MET A 311 -7.46 -8.78 -17.13
CA MET A 311 -7.74 -7.92 -18.29
C MET A 311 -6.58 -7.93 -19.30
N VAL A 312 -5.33 -7.84 -18.81
CA VAL A 312 -4.13 -7.82 -19.67
C VAL A 312 -3.42 -9.18 -19.81
N SER A 313 -4.05 -10.26 -19.35
CA SER A 313 -3.55 -11.64 -19.44
C SER A 313 -2.11 -11.82 -18.89
N LEU A 314 -1.79 -11.16 -17.79
CA LEU A 314 -0.46 -11.24 -17.17
C LEU A 314 -0.27 -12.52 -16.33
N SER A 315 0.95 -13.02 -16.29
CA SER A 315 1.31 -14.17 -15.43
C SER A 315 1.73 -13.70 -14.03
N LYS A 316 1.60 -14.59 -13.04
CA LYS A 316 2.14 -14.37 -11.68
C LYS A 316 3.45 -15.13 -11.49
N ALA A 317 4.34 -14.56 -10.70
CA ALA A 317 5.47 -15.26 -10.14
C ALA A 317 5.01 -16.19 -9.00
N PRO A 318 5.83 -17.16 -8.55
CA PRO A 318 5.51 -17.99 -7.37
C PRO A 318 5.24 -17.20 -6.09
N SER A 319 5.72 -15.95 -6.01
CA SER A 319 5.44 -15.00 -4.93
C SER A 319 4.03 -14.39 -4.98
N GLY A 320 3.27 -14.61 -6.06
CA GLY A 320 1.95 -14.02 -6.27
C GLY A 320 1.95 -12.64 -6.94
N PHE A 321 3.11 -11.98 -7.05
CA PHE A 321 3.27 -10.71 -7.76
C PHE A 321 3.28 -10.89 -9.28
N LEU A 322 3.19 -9.79 -10.05
CA LEU A 322 3.23 -9.83 -11.50
C LEU A 322 4.60 -10.29 -12.02
N LYS A 323 4.58 -11.17 -13.01
CA LYS A 323 5.79 -11.77 -13.60
C LYS A 323 6.29 -10.93 -14.76
N GLU A 324 7.55 -10.54 -14.69
CA GLU A 324 8.30 -9.93 -15.78
C GLU A 324 8.57 -10.91 -16.93
N ALA A 325 8.87 -10.39 -18.11
CA ALA A 325 9.21 -11.21 -19.28
C ALA A 325 10.49 -12.02 -19.07
N HIS A 326 11.51 -11.39 -18.47
CA HIS A 326 12.76 -12.04 -18.11
C HIS A 326 13.52 -11.23 -17.04
N ALA A 327 13.76 -11.84 -15.88
CA ALA A 327 14.38 -11.23 -14.68
C ALA A 327 15.58 -10.28 -14.92
N LYS A 328 16.43 -10.58 -15.91
CA LYS A 328 17.62 -9.77 -16.23
C LYS A 328 17.50 -8.88 -17.48
N LEU A 329 17.04 -9.45 -18.59
CA LEU A 329 17.04 -8.77 -19.90
C LEU A 329 15.85 -7.82 -20.08
N ARG A 330 14.70 -8.14 -19.45
CA ARG A 330 13.44 -7.42 -19.62
C ARG A 330 12.68 -7.38 -18.29
N PRO A 331 13.21 -6.67 -17.27
CA PRO A 331 12.68 -6.67 -15.90
C PRO A 331 11.43 -5.78 -15.72
N VAL A 332 11.07 -4.99 -16.74
CA VAL A 332 9.89 -4.11 -16.71
C VAL A 332 8.86 -4.46 -17.78
N ASP A 333 9.24 -5.30 -18.73
CA ASP A 333 8.33 -5.81 -19.74
C ASP A 333 7.58 -7.01 -19.20
N THR A 334 6.45 -7.30 -19.84
CA THR A 334 5.73 -8.56 -19.65
C THR A 334 5.81 -9.41 -20.92
N PRO A 335 5.42 -10.70 -20.85
CA PRO A 335 5.24 -11.52 -22.04
C PRO A 335 4.20 -10.94 -23.02
N THR A 336 3.21 -10.21 -22.51
CA THR A 336 2.21 -9.48 -23.31
C THR A 336 2.84 -8.21 -23.90
N LYS A 337 3.08 -8.18 -25.21
CA LYS A 337 3.64 -7.00 -25.90
C LYS A 337 2.74 -5.78 -25.65
N GLY A 338 3.35 -4.64 -25.33
CA GLY A 338 2.63 -3.40 -25.03
C GLY A 338 2.19 -3.22 -23.58
N VAL A 339 2.34 -4.26 -22.75
CA VAL A 339 2.04 -4.21 -21.31
C VAL A 339 3.33 -4.31 -20.52
N PHE A 340 3.51 -3.39 -19.58
CA PHE A 340 4.69 -3.24 -18.74
C PHE A 340 4.29 -3.23 -17.27
N ILE A 341 5.27 -3.42 -16.38
CA ILE A 341 5.09 -3.40 -14.93
C ILE A 341 6.09 -2.44 -14.28
N ALA A 342 5.67 -1.79 -13.21
CA ALA A 342 6.53 -0.90 -12.44
C ALA A 342 6.22 -0.93 -10.95
N GLY A 343 7.26 -0.75 -10.14
CA GLY A 343 7.13 -0.61 -8.70
C GLY A 343 6.75 -1.93 -8.02
N ALA A 344 6.05 -1.80 -6.89
CA ALA A 344 5.78 -2.94 -6.02
C ALA A 344 4.80 -3.97 -6.59
N ALA A 345 4.15 -3.70 -7.73
CA ALA A 345 3.30 -4.65 -8.43
C ALA A 345 4.07 -5.89 -8.95
N GLU A 346 5.36 -5.72 -9.25
CA GLU A 346 6.24 -6.81 -9.72
C GLU A 346 6.86 -7.60 -8.55
N SER A 347 7.23 -6.93 -7.47
CA SER A 347 7.80 -7.58 -6.27
C SER A 347 7.98 -6.57 -5.14
N PRO A 348 8.10 -7.02 -3.87
CA PRO A 348 8.43 -6.14 -2.75
C PRO A 348 9.76 -5.43 -2.97
N LYS A 349 9.75 -4.09 -2.98
CA LYS A 349 10.91 -3.25 -3.24
C LYS A 349 10.75 -1.88 -2.60
N ASP A 350 11.86 -1.17 -2.42
CA ASP A 350 11.83 0.17 -1.84
C ASP A 350 11.39 1.26 -2.85
N VAL A 351 11.26 2.49 -2.35
CA VAL A 351 10.86 3.66 -3.17
C VAL A 351 11.87 3.94 -4.28
N ARG A 352 13.18 3.81 -4.02
CA ARG A 352 14.23 4.10 -4.99
C ARG A 352 14.20 3.09 -6.13
N GLU A 353 14.09 1.82 -5.81
CA GLU A 353 13.93 0.75 -6.79
C GLU A 353 12.65 0.94 -7.61
N SER A 354 11.54 1.31 -6.96
CA SER A 354 10.26 1.58 -7.63
C SER A 354 10.33 2.74 -8.62
N VAL A 355 10.92 3.87 -8.23
CA VAL A 355 11.10 5.04 -9.11
C VAL A 355 12.03 4.72 -10.28
N THR A 356 13.10 3.96 -10.02
CA THR A 356 14.03 3.51 -11.07
C THR A 356 13.31 2.59 -12.07
N GLN A 357 12.52 1.65 -11.59
CA GLN A 357 11.75 0.72 -12.43
C GLN A 357 10.67 1.45 -13.24
N ALA A 358 9.98 2.43 -12.65
CA ALA A 358 9.02 3.27 -13.38
C ALA A 358 9.68 4.05 -14.52
N SER A 359 10.89 4.59 -14.30
CA SER A 359 11.67 5.28 -15.34
C SER A 359 12.07 4.32 -16.48
N ALA A 360 12.46 3.09 -16.14
CA ALA A 360 12.78 2.05 -17.12
C ALA A 360 11.54 1.63 -17.93
N ALA A 361 10.39 1.44 -17.28
CA ALA A 361 9.12 1.14 -17.95
C ALA A 361 8.71 2.26 -18.92
N ALA A 362 8.79 3.53 -18.50
CA ALA A 362 8.53 4.66 -19.37
C ALA A 362 9.47 4.70 -20.59
N SER A 363 10.76 4.41 -20.40
CA SER A 363 11.72 4.31 -21.50
C SER A 363 11.36 3.20 -22.49
N HIS A 364 10.93 2.03 -22.01
CA HIS A 364 10.56 0.90 -22.86
C HIS A 364 9.26 1.16 -23.63
N VAL A 365 8.28 1.82 -22.99
CA VAL A 365 7.08 2.33 -23.67
C VAL A 365 7.47 3.32 -24.76
N ASN A 366 8.40 4.23 -24.50
CA ASN A 366 8.82 5.23 -25.47
C ASN A 366 9.48 4.60 -26.73
N ILE A 367 10.22 3.49 -26.57
CA ILE A 367 10.77 2.73 -27.70
C ILE A 367 9.66 2.16 -28.59
N LEU A 368 8.54 1.74 -27.97
CA LEU A 368 7.39 1.22 -28.67
C LEU A 368 6.62 2.33 -29.41
N LEU A 369 6.30 3.42 -28.72
CA LEU A 369 5.42 4.47 -29.25
C LEU A 369 6.11 5.38 -30.29
N ASN A 370 7.43 5.61 -30.21
CA ASN A 370 8.12 6.48 -31.17
C ASN A 370 8.29 5.89 -32.57
N LYS A 371 8.08 4.58 -32.76
CA LYS A 371 8.31 3.96 -34.07
C LYS A 371 7.24 4.29 -35.11
N GLY A 372 6.06 4.75 -34.70
CA GLY A 372 4.93 5.06 -35.60
C GLY A 372 4.23 3.81 -36.16
N ASP A 373 4.97 2.74 -36.45
CA ASP A 373 4.44 1.43 -36.83
C ASP A 373 5.07 0.28 -36.02
N LEU A 374 4.33 -0.81 -35.87
CA LEU A 374 4.74 -1.99 -35.11
C LEU A 374 4.49 -3.26 -35.90
N ARG A 375 5.47 -4.17 -35.89
CA ARG A 375 5.33 -5.51 -36.47
C ARG A 375 4.73 -6.45 -35.43
N VAL A 376 3.56 -6.99 -35.74
CA VAL A 376 2.92 -8.06 -34.98
C VAL A 376 3.16 -9.40 -35.66
N GLU A 377 3.08 -10.49 -34.89
CA GLU A 377 3.21 -11.83 -35.46
C GLU A 377 1.94 -12.17 -36.24
N ALA A 378 2.09 -12.58 -37.51
CA ALA A 378 0.97 -12.95 -38.38
C ALA A 378 0.44 -14.37 -38.12
N ILE A 379 0.54 -14.85 -36.89
CA ILE A 379 0.07 -16.17 -36.45
C ILE A 379 -1.45 -16.14 -36.17
N THR A 380 -2.22 -15.64 -37.13
CA THR A 380 -3.67 -15.53 -37.05
C THR A 380 -4.34 -16.72 -37.73
N ALA A 381 -5.46 -17.17 -37.17
CA ALA A 381 -6.29 -18.18 -37.84
C ALA A 381 -6.89 -17.58 -39.12
N VAL A 382 -6.81 -18.35 -40.22
CA VAL A 382 -7.47 -18.03 -41.48
C VAL A 382 -8.37 -19.22 -41.82
N VAL A 383 -9.62 -18.94 -42.16
CA VAL A 383 -10.57 -19.97 -42.57
C VAL A 383 -10.38 -20.24 -44.06
N ASP A 384 -10.21 -21.50 -44.43
CA ASP A 384 -10.30 -21.93 -45.82
C ASP A 384 -11.78 -21.99 -46.22
N GLU A 385 -12.22 -21.03 -47.02
CA GLU A 385 -13.63 -20.87 -47.40
C GLU A 385 -14.16 -22.03 -48.26
N ASP A 386 -13.28 -22.68 -49.04
CA ASP A 386 -13.67 -23.80 -49.91
C ASP A 386 -13.97 -25.07 -49.10
N LEU A 387 -13.30 -25.23 -47.95
CA LEU A 387 -13.50 -26.36 -47.04
C LEU A 387 -14.52 -26.06 -45.92
N CYS A 388 -14.84 -24.79 -45.67
CA CYS A 388 -15.69 -24.37 -44.58
C CYS A 388 -17.16 -24.79 -44.78
N LYS A 389 -17.70 -25.57 -43.84
CA LYS A 389 -19.11 -26.01 -43.84
C LYS A 389 -20.06 -25.13 -43.03
N LYS A 390 -19.58 -23.99 -42.50
CA LYS A 390 -20.40 -23.02 -41.74
C LYS A 390 -21.17 -23.65 -40.55
N CYS A 391 -20.54 -24.56 -39.80
CA CYS A 391 -21.16 -25.27 -38.70
C CYS A 391 -21.32 -24.48 -37.39
N GLY A 392 -20.90 -23.21 -37.37
CA GLY A 392 -20.43 -22.55 -36.14
C GLY A 392 -18.98 -22.91 -35.86
#